data_AF-A0A1W9W2U6-F1
#
_entry.id   AF-A0A1W9W2U6-F1
#
_cell.length_a   1.000
_cell.length_b   1.000
_cell.length_c   1.000
_cell.angle_alpha   90.00
_cell.angle_beta   90.00
_cell.angle_gamma   90.00
#
_symmetry.space_group_name_H-M   'P 1'
#
loop_
_entity.id
_entity.type
_entity.pdbx_description
1 polymer ?
#
loop_
_entity_poly.entity_id
_entity_poly.type
_entity_poly.pdbx_seq_one_letter_code
_entity_poly.pdbx_strand_id
1 'polypeptide(L)'
;MFFSDFPLADLIEETLVEILDLTDTAMSEKLKKCESLNHFKKTLEEKGVVLSIDAPLWEQKICQDETKIKQILRNLLNNALKYRKSRVELGIDCQGGWVIFSVKDDGAGIPAAYHEKIFDCYFQLDASNTCTFPSN
;
A
#
# COMPACT_ATOMS: atom_id res chain seq x y z
N MET A 1 10.36 20.97 -5.01
CA MET A 1 9.74 19.70 -5.45
C MET A 1 10.73 19.10 -6.42
N PHE A 2 11.34 17.97 -6.07
CA PHE A 2 12.41 17.37 -6.86
C PHE A 2 11.79 16.24 -7.65
N PHE A 3 11.60 16.44 -8.95
CA PHE A 3 11.12 15.41 -9.87
C PHE A 3 12.31 14.67 -10.46
N SER A 4 12.28 13.35 -10.45
CA SER A 4 13.30 12.48 -11.04
C SER A 4 12.66 11.27 -11.70
N ASP A 5 13.34 10.73 -12.69
CA ASP A 5 12.99 9.44 -13.29
C ASP A 5 13.54 8.31 -12.42
N PHE A 6 12.66 7.40 -12.00
CA PHE A 6 13.04 6.21 -11.25
C PHE A 6 12.19 5.01 -11.67
N PRO A 7 12.71 3.76 -11.55
CA PRO A 7 11.93 2.56 -11.85
C PRO A 7 10.75 2.42 -10.89
N LEU A 8 9.58 2.07 -11.44
CA LEU A 8 8.38 1.84 -10.65
C LEU A 8 8.55 0.63 -9.71
N ALA A 9 9.25 -0.40 -10.17
CA ALA A 9 9.63 -1.56 -9.37
C ALA A 9 10.38 -1.15 -8.08
N ASP A 10 11.47 -0.40 -8.20
CA ASP A 10 12.30 0.05 -7.07
C ASP A 10 11.46 0.79 -6.02
N LEU A 11 10.61 1.73 -6.46
CA LEU A 11 9.70 2.45 -5.56
C LEU A 11 8.83 1.47 -4.74
N ILE A 12 8.21 0.49 -5.40
CA ILE A 12 7.26 -0.44 -4.78
C ILE A 12 8.01 -1.42 -3.87
N GLU A 13 9.11 -1.99 -4.35
CA GLU A 13 9.93 -2.94 -3.60
C GLU A 13 10.47 -2.32 -2.34
N GLU A 14 11.14 -1.16 -2.45
CA GLU A 14 11.71 -0.47 -1.30
C GLU A 14 10.62 -0.08 -0.29
N THR A 15 9.49 0.42 -0.76
CA THR A 15 8.37 0.80 0.12
C THR A 15 7.85 -0.40 0.92
N LEU A 16 7.60 -1.53 0.26
CA LEU A 16 7.07 -2.73 0.91
C LEU A 16 8.10 -3.39 1.84
N VAL A 17 9.37 -3.43 1.42
CA VAL A 17 10.46 -3.93 2.25
C VAL A 17 10.60 -3.07 3.50
N GLU A 18 10.62 -1.73 3.40
CA GLU A 18 10.71 -0.81 4.55
C GLU A 18 9.56 -1.01 5.55
N ILE A 19 8.33 -1.19 5.06
CA ILE A 19 7.16 -1.39 5.92
C ILE A 19 7.25 -2.74 6.64
N LEU A 20 7.62 -3.80 5.92
CA LEU A 20 7.69 -5.14 6.46
C LEU A 20 8.91 -5.33 7.35
N ASP A 21 9.99 -4.59 7.18
CA ASP A 21 11.19 -4.68 8.02
C ASP A 21 10.88 -4.42 9.50
N LEU A 22 9.91 -3.53 9.77
CA LEU A 22 9.46 -3.18 11.12
C LEU A 22 8.51 -4.21 11.75
N THR A 23 7.92 -5.10 10.95
CA THR A 23 6.86 -6.02 11.41
C THR A 23 7.22 -7.49 11.27
N ASP A 24 8.05 -7.84 10.29
CA ASP A 24 8.56 -9.18 10.01
C ASP A 24 9.88 -9.11 9.22
N THR A 25 10.99 -9.07 9.95
CA THR A 25 12.34 -9.01 9.37
C THR A 25 12.69 -10.26 8.54
N ALA A 26 12.13 -11.43 8.88
CA ALA A 26 12.41 -12.64 8.09
C ALA A 26 11.77 -12.54 6.69
N MET A 27 10.59 -11.94 6.62
CA MET A 27 9.90 -11.66 5.38
C MET A 27 10.59 -10.57 4.55
N SER A 28 11.01 -9.46 5.18
CA SER A 28 11.73 -8.40 4.46
C SER A 28 13.01 -8.93 3.79
N GLU A 29 13.75 -9.80 4.49
CA GLU A 29 14.92 -10.48 3.93
C GLU A 29 14.61 -11.46 2.79
N LYS A 30 13.43 -12.09 2.78
CA LYS A 30 12.97 -12.89 1.63
C LYS A 30 12.66 -12.01 0.43
N LEU A 31 11.98 -10.88 0.65
CA LEU A 31 11.59 -9.95 -0.41
C LEU A 31 12.80 -9.33 -1.10
N LYS A 32 13.83 -8.95 -0.33
CA LYS A 32 15.12 -8.46 -0.86
C LYS A 32 15.84 -9.46 -1.80
N LYS A 33 15.50 -10.74 -1.74
CA LYS A 33 16.08 -11.82 -2.56
C LYS A 33 15.20 -12.20 -3.75
N CYS A 34 14.07 -11.53 -3.93
CA CYS A 34 13.20 -11.80 -5.07
C CYS A 34 13.79 -11.16 -6.32
N GLU A 35 14.04 -11.97 -7.35
CA GLU A 35 14.59 -11.50 -8.63
C GLU A 35 13.51 -11.31 -9.72
N SER A 36 12.24 -11.60 -9.39
CA SER A 36 11.14 -11.47 -10.35
C SER A 36 9.85 -11.02 -9.68
N LEU A 37 9.03 -10.29 -10.43
CA LEU A 37 7.71 -9.83 -10.01
C LEU A 37 6.83 -10.97 -9.48
N ASN A 38 6.86 -12.14 -10.14
CA ASN A 38 6.04 -13.28 -9.72
C ASN A 38 6.49 -13.85 -8.37
N HIS A 39 7.80 -13.94 -8.13
CA HIS A 39 8.32 -14.37 -6.84
C HIS A 39 8.00 -13.35 -5.75
N PHE A 40 8.13 -12.06 -6.06
CA PHE A 40 7.81 -10.97 -5.14
C PHE A 40 6.33 -11.00 -4.73
N LYS A 41 5.41 -11.08 -5.70
CA LYS A 41 3.95 -11.22 -5.47
C LYS A 41 3.62 -12.41 -4.57
N LYS A 42 4.13 -13.60 -4.92
CA LYS A 42 3.88 -14.83 -4.15
C LYS A 42 4.37 -14.73 -2.72
N THR A 43 5.54 -14.12 -2.54
CA THR A 43 6.10 -13.91 -1.19
C THR A 43 5.16 -13.02 -0.38
N LEU A 44 4.74 -11.86 -0.90
CA LEU A 44 3.79 -10.96 -0.24
C LEU A 44 2.47 -11.63 0.15
N GLU A 45 1.95 -12.52 -0.70
CA GLU A 45 0.70 -13.24 -0.44
C GLU A 45 0.77 -14.10 0.83
N GLU A 46 1.95 -14.58 1.23
CA GLU A 46 2.16 -15.30 2.52
C GLU A 46 1.74 -14.46 3.74
N LYS A 47 1.67 -13.13 3.60
CA LYS A 47 1.27 -12.17 4.64
C LYS A 47 -0.07 -11.50 4.39
N GLY A 48 -0.84 -12.00 3.43
CA GLY A 48 -2.11 -11.42 3.01
C GLY A 48 -1.95 -10.09 2.28
N VAL A 49 -0.77 -9.83 1.70
CA VAL A 49 -0.56 -8.65 0.86
C VAL A 49 -0.59 -9.09 -0.60
N VAL A 50 -1.53 -8.55 -1.37
CA VAL A 50 -1.67 -8.82 -2.79
C VAL A 50 -1.15 -7.62 -3.56
N LEU A 51 -0.17 -7.85 -4.44
CA LEU A 51 0.32 -6.84 -5.37
C LEU A 51 -0.28 -7.09 -6.76
N SER A 52 -1.16 -6.20 -7.19
CA SER A 52 -1.80 -6.23 -8.50
C SER A 52 -1.17 -5.17 -9.40
N ILE A 53 -0.32 -5.62 -10.31
CA ILE A 53 0.35 -4.80 -11.33
C ILE A 53 0.76 -5.70 -12.49
N ASP A 54 0.62 -5.22 -13.72
CA ASP A 54 1.06 -5.96 -14.90
C ASP A 54 2.56 -5.77 -15.16
N ALA A 55 3.21 -6.82 -15.69
CA ALA A 55 4.66 -6.82 -15.94
C ALA A 55 5.14 -5.65 -16.81
N PRO A 56 4.44 -5.24 -17.89
CA PRO A 56 4.88 -4.09 -18.69
C PRO A 56 4.91 -2.78 -17.90
N LEU A 57 4.00 -2.60 -16.93
CA LEU A 57 3.95 -1.43 -16.07
C LEU A 57 5.03 -1.49 -14.98
N TRP A 58 5.27 -2.67 -14.41
CA TRP A 58 6.34 -2.90 -13.44
C TRP A 58 7.73 -2.49 -13.94
N GLU A 59 8.00 -2.72 -15.22
CA GLU A 59 9.27 -2.38 -15.86
C GLU A 59 9.38 -0.90 -16.29
N GLN A 60 8.34 -0.09 -16.12
CA GLN A 60 8.35 1.33 -16.49
C GLN A 60 9.14 2.18 -15.49
N LYS A 61 9.59 3.34 -15.99
CA LYS A 61 10.02 4.46 -15.15
C LYS A 61 8.92 5.50 -15.05
N ILE A 62 8.86 6.17 -13.91
CA ILE A 62 7.98 7.32 -13.71
C ILE A 62 8.79 8.55 -13.33
N CYS A 63 8.34 9.72 -13.78
CA CYS A 63 8.96 11.01 -13.49
C CYS A 63 8.16 11.73 -12.40
N GLN A 64 8.55 11.57 -11.14
CA GLN A 64 7.80 12.12 -9.99
C GLN A 64 8.72 12.50 -8.82
N ASP A 65 8.16 13.08 -7.76
CA ASP A 65 8.86 13.25 -6.47
C ASP A 65 8.79 11.92 -5.69
N GLU A 66 9.80 11.09 -5.89
CA GLU A 66 9.89 9.72 -5.34
C GLU A 66 9.67 9.70 -3.83
N THR A 67 10.27 10.65 -3.11
CA THR A 67 10.18 10.74 -1.65
C THR A 67 8.73 10.96 -1.22
N LYS A 68 8.01 11.85 -1.90
CA LYS A 68 6.60 12.12 -1.60
C LYS A 68 5.70 10.93 -1.93
N ILE A 69 5.92 10.26 -3.06
CA ILE A 69 5.12 9.08 -3.40
C ILE A 69 5.36 7.95 -2.40
N LYS A 70 6.63 7.67 -2.08
CA LYS A 70 7.00 6.70 -1.04
C LYS A 70 6.33 7.05 0.29
N GLN A 71 6.33 8.32 0.69
CA GLN A 71 5.63 8.77 1.91
C GLN A 71 4.11 8.49 1.86
N ILE A 72 3.45 8.81 0.75
CA ILE A 72 2.01 8.56 0.56
C ILE A 72 1.73 7.06 0.65
N LEU A 73 2.46 6.23 -0.10
CA LEU A 73 2.28 4.79 -0.11
C LEU A 73 2.53 4.18 1.27
N ARG A 74 3.57 4.61 1.99
CA ARG A 74 3.83 4.17 3.37
C ARG A 74 2.66 4.47 4.29
N ASN A 75 2.10 5.67 4.23
CA ASN A 75 0.98 6.04 5.09
C ASN A 75 -0.26 5.17 4.78
N LEU A 76 -0.59 5.01 3.51
CA LEU A 76 -1.76 4.22 3.09
C LEU A 76 -1.59 2.73 3.44
N LEU A 77 -0.44 2.14 3.10
CA LEU A 77 -0.15 0.73 3.36
C LEU A 77 -0.03 0.43 4.85
N ASN A 78 0.59 1.30 5.65
CA ASN A 78 0.65 1.12 7.10
C ASN A 78 -0.75 1.14 7.73
N ASN A 79 -1.61 2.07 7.29
CA ASN A 79 -2.99 2.10 7.75
C ASN A 79 -3.73 0.82 7.34
N ALA A 80 -3.63 0.44 6.07
CA ALA A 80 -4.27 -0.78 5.56
C ALA A 80 -3.79 -2.02 6.33
N LEU A 81 -2.47 -2.17 6.57
CA LEU A 81 -1.91 -3.28 7.34
C LEU A 81 -2.37 -3.25 8.81
N LYS A 82 -2.49 -2.07 9.42
CA LYS A 82 -2.94 -1.94 10.81
C LYS A 82 -4.41 -2.30 11.00
N TYR A 83 -5.27 -1.94 10.03
CA TYR A 83 -6.73 -2.04 10.17
C TYR A 83 -7.37 -3.20 9.38
N ARG A 84 -6.61 -3.91 8.54
CA ARG A 84 -7.08 -5.13 7.85
C ARG A 84 -7.54 -6.19 8.84
N LYS A 85 -8.46 -7.05 8.40
CA LYS A 85 -8.74 -8.34 9.07
C LYS A 85 -7.70 -9.37 8.66
N SER A 86 -7.48 -9.52 7.36
CA SER A 86 -6.58 -10.53 6.81
C SER A 86 -5.82 -10.08 5.58
N ARG A 87 -6.40 -9.20 4.76
CA ARG A 87 -5.90 -8.91 3.41
C ARG A 87 -5.75 -7.42 3.14
N VAL A 88 -4.65 -7.07 2.48
CA VAL A 88 -4.42 -5.78 1.84
C VAL A 88 -4.08 -6.02 0.38
N GLU A 89 -4.60 -5.17 -0.50
CA GLU A 89 -4.29 -5.16 -1.92
C GLU A 89 -3.68 -3.80 -2.30
N LEU A 90 -2.49 -3.83 -2.90
CA LEU A 90 -1.86 -2.72 -3.58
C LEU A 90 -2.07 -2.92 -5.08
N GLY A 91 -2.97 -2.14 -5.66
CA GLY A 91 -3.24 -2.14 -7.09
C GLY A 91 -2.56 -0.97 -7.79
N ILE A 92 -1.91 -1.24 -8.92
CA ILE A 92 -1.17 -0.25 -9.69
C ILE A 92 -1.53 -0.43 -11.15
N ASP A 93 -2.09 0.62 -11.73
CA ASP A 93 -2.61 0.64 -13.09
C ASP A 93 -2.13 1.90 -13.83
N CYS A 94 -2.25 1.93 -15.16
CA CYS A 94 -1.93 3.09 -15.98
C CYS A 94 -3.16 3.49 -16.81
N GLN A 95 -3.68 4.69 -16.55
CA GLN A 95 -4.87 5.21 -17.21
C GLN A 95 -4.62 6.63 -17.73
N GLY A 96 -4.79 6.83 -19.04
CA GLY A 96 -4.64 8.14 -19.66
C GLY A 96 -3.24 8.77 -19.49
N GLY A 97 -2.19 7.95 -19.39
CA GLY A 97 -0.82 8.40 -19.15
C GLY A 97 -0.49 8.66 -17.68
N TRP A 98 -1.40 8.37 -16.75
CA TRP A 98 -1.20 8.49 -15.31
C TRP A 98 -1.06 7.12 -14.66
N VAL A 99 -0.10 6.98 -13.75
CA VAL A 99 -0.03 5.82 -12.86
C VAL A 99 -1.02 6.03 -11.72
N ILE A 100 -1.93 5.07 -11.54
CA ILE A 100 -2.95 5.06 -10.52
C ILE A 100 -2.55 4.05 -9.45
N PHE A 101 -2.35 4.51 -8.23
CA PHE A 101 -2.13 3.66 -7.06
C PHE A 101 -3.45 3.50 -6.29
N SER A 102 -3.75 2.28 -5.88
CA SER A 102 -4.90 1.95 -5.06
C SER A 102 -4.46 1.05 -3.89
N VAL A 103 -4.96 1.36 -2.70
CA VAL A 103 -4.74 0.53 -1.51
C VAL A 103 -6.10 0.16 -0.94
N LYS A 104 -6.34 -1.13 -0.77
CA LYS A 104 -7.61 -1.66 -0.27
C LYS A 104 -7.35 -2.68 0.83
N ASP A 105 -7.96 -2.52 1.98
CA ASP A 105 -7.99 -3.53 3.04
C ASP A 105 -9.40 -4.13 3.23
N ASP A 106 -9.47 -5.27 3.93
CA ASP A 106 -10.71 -5.97 4.30
C ASP A 106 -11.20 -5.64 5.73
N GLY A 107 -10.74 -4.52 6.28
CA GLY A 107 -11.06 -4.03 7.62
C GLY A 107 -12.51 -3.58 7.81
N ALA A 108 -12.77 -2.93 8.94
CA ALA A 108 -14.10 -2.38 9.26
C ALA A 108 -14.50 -1.19 8.36
N GLY A 109 -13.54 -0.63 7.62
CA GLY A 109 -13.73 0.60 6.85
C GLY A 109 -13.86 1.83 7.74
N ILE A 110 -14.15 2.96 7.09
CA ILE A 110 -14.30 4.26 7.74
C ILE A 110 -15.77 4.67 7.62
N PRO A 111 -16.47 5.02 8.71
CA PRO A 111 -17.85 5.46 8.61
C PRO A 111 -17.96 6.72 7.73
N ALA A 112 -19.01 6.80 6.91
CA ALA A 112 -19.18 7.84 5.88
C ALA A 112 -19.06 9.27 6.43
N ALA A 113 -19.52 9.50 7.67
CA ALA A 113 -19.45 10.80 8.34
C ALA A 113 -18.01 11.32 8.58
N TYR A 114 -17.00 10.46 8.40
CA TYR A 114 -15.59 10.80 8.61
C TYR A 114 -14.76 10.82 7.33
N HIS A 115 -15.33 10.51 6.16
CA HIS A 115 -14.56 10.40 4.90
C HIS A 115 -13.82 11.68 4.52
N GLU A 116 -14.35 12.86 4.86
CA GLU A 116 -13.66 14.13 4.64
C GLU A 116 -12.65 14.42 5.77
N LYS A 117 -13.03 14.11 7.03
CA LYS A 117 -12.24 14.44 8.22
C LYS A 117 -10.96 13.63 8.38
N ILE A 118 -10.87 12.43 7.79
CA ILE A 118 -9.65 11.61 7.85
C ILE A 118 -8.45 12.27 7.17
N PHE A 119 -8.67 13.30 6.35
CA PHE A 119 -7.61 14.08 5.73
C PHE A 119 -7.21 15.31 6.55
N ASP A 120 -7.92 15.61 7.65
CA ASP A 120 -7.56 16.69 8.56
C ASP A 120 -6.34 16.30 9.40
N CYS A 121 -5.43 17.27 9.61
CA CYS A 121 -4.26 17.06 10.45
C CYS A 121 -4.66 16.60 11.86
N TYR A 122 -3.99 15.55 12.34
CA TYR A 122 -4.16 14.97 13.69
C TYR A 122 -5.51 14.29 13.96
N PHE A 123 -6.37 14.12 12.96
CA PHE A 123 -7.63 13.40 13.15
C PHE A 123 -7.38 11.88 13.33
N GLN A 124 -7.93 11.30 14.39
CA GLN A 124 -7.98 9.85 14.61
C GLN A 124 -9.38 9.48 15.10
N LEU A 125 -9.89 8.34 14.62
CA LEU A 125 -11.14 7.78 15.09
C LEU A 125 -10.93 7.12 16.46
N ASP A 126 -11.63 7.60 17.48
CA ASP A 126 -11.64 6.96 18.79
C ASP A 126 -12.24 5.54 18.68
N ALA A 127 -11.50 4.55 19.19
CA ALA A 127 -11.85 3.13 19.11
C ALA A 127 -13.11 2.73 19.92
N SER A 128 -13.74 3.67 20.62
CA SER A 128 -14.94 3.48 21.45
C SER A 128 -16.26 3.53 20.66
N ASN A 129 -16.23 3.93 19.38
CA ASN A 129 -17.43 4.04 18.53
C ASN A 129 -17.50 2.93 17.47
N THR A 130 -17.17 1.69 17.84
CA THR A 130 -17.34 0.54 16.95
C THR A 130 -18.81 0.36 16.60
N CYS A 131 -19.10 0.35 15.29
CA CYS A 131 -20.39 0.07 14.70
C CYS A 131 -21.10 -1.11 15.36
N THR A 132 -22.15 -0.84 16.11
CA THR A 132 -23.23 -1.79 16.36
C THR A 132 -24.05 -1.87 15.08
N PHE A 133 -23.88 -2.95 14.31
CA PHE A 133 -24.82 -3.28 13.25
C PHE A 133 -26.17 -3.60 13.90
N PRO A 134 -27.29 -2.94 13.52
CA PRO A 134 -28.61 -3.40 13.91
C PRO A 134 -28.92 -4.67 13.13
N SER A 135 -29.10 -5.78 13.85
CA SER A 135 -29.68 -7.01 13.31
C SER A 135 -31.09 -6.69 12.81
N ASN A 136 -31.38 -7.01 11.56
CA ASN A 136 -32.73 -7.04 11.01
C ASN A 136 -33.12 -8.48 10.71
#